data_AF-A0A950QNZ4-F1
#
_entry.id   AF-A0A950QNZ4-F1
#
_cell.length_a   1.000
_cell.length_b   1.000
_cell.length_c   1.000
_cell.angle_alpha   90.00
_cell.angle_beta   90.00
_cell.angle_gamma   90.00
#
_symmetry.space_group_name_H-M   'P 1'
#
loop_
_entity.id
_entity.type
_entity.pdbx_description
1 polymer ?
#
loop_
_entity_poly.entity_id
_entity_poly.type
_entity_poly.pdbx_seq_one_letter_code
_entity_poly.pdbx_strand_id
1 'polypeptide(L)'
;MFLRLLYQSFHRQQRRKLLAALAVTIGVAVATAMIAIAVDVGDKINRELRSYGANIVVYPEDAALDVRIDDQEIKPAAVGSYLKESDLPNIKGVFWGHNILTFAPFLETTALVDGRQVRVIGTYFDKRIRFGTEDFNTGVRR
;
A
#
# COMPACT_ATOMS: atom_id res chain seq x y z
N MET A 1 -26.10 -12.38 53.54
CA MET A 1 -25.07 -13.05 54.39
C MET A 1 -23.76 -13.30 53.64
N PHE A 2 -23.79 -13.78 52.39
CA PHE A 2 -22.60 -14.11 51.57
C PHE A 2 -21.56 -12.97 51.44
N LEU A 3 -21.98 -11.74 51.12
CA LEU A 3 -21.05 -10.60 50.97
C LEU A 3 -20.26 -10.26 52.25
N ARG A 4 -20.86 -10.45 53.44
CA ARG A 4 -20.16 -10.24 54.72
C ARG A 4 -19.09 -11.31 54.95
N LEU A 5 -19.38 -12.57 54.61
CA LEU A 5 -18.42 -13.67 54.69
C LEU A 5 -17.26 -13.47 53.68
N LEU A 6 -17.57 -12.99 52.48
CA LEU A 6 -16.57 -12.66 51.46
C LEU A 6 -15.63 -11.55 51.94
N TYR A 7 -16.19 -10.45 52.47
CA TYR A 7 -15.43 -9.30 52.96
C TYR A 7 -14.51 -9.66 54.14
N GLN A 8 -15.01 -10.42 55.12
CA GLN A 8 -14.21 -10.90 56.25
C GLN A 8 -13.10 -11.87 55.80
N SER A 9 -13.37 -12.70 54.80
CA SER A 9 -12.34 -13.56 54.19
C SER A 9 -11.22 -12.73 53.56
N PHE A 10 -11.55 -11.66 52.81
CA PHE A 10 -10.55 -10.75 52.23
C PHE A 10 -9.65 -10.10 53.29
N HIS A 11 -10.19 -9.74 54.45
CA HIS A 11 -9.44 -9.06 55.51
C HIS A 11 -8.48 -9.98 56.30
N ARG A 12 -8.68 -11.30 56.29
CA ARG A 12 -7.92 -12.24 57.14
C ARG A 12 -6.57 -12.69 56.55
N GLN A 13 -6.34 -12.55 55.23
CA GLN A 13 -5.09 -12.91 54.55
C GLN A 13 -4.61 -11.82 53.58
N GLN A 14 -4.65 -10.56 54.01
CA GLN A 14 -4.42 -9.41 53.13
C GLN A 14 -3.09 -9.44 52.40
N ARG A 15 -1.98 -9.87 53.04
CA ARG A 15 -0.65 -9.91 52.39
C ARG A 15 -0.61 -10.83 51.17
N ARG A 16 -1.10 -12.06 51.29
CA ARG A 16 -1.11 -13.04 50.20
C ARG A 16 -2.05 -12.60 49.07
N LYS A 17 -3.20 -12.01 49.42
CA LYS A 17 -4.18 -11.48 48.45
C LYS A 17 -3.66 -10.23 47.74
N LEU A 18 -2.93 -9.36 48.44
CA LEU A 18 -2.24 -8.21 47.86
C LEU A 18 -1.17 -8.62 46.85
N LEU A 19 -0.33 -9.61 47.18
CA LEU A 19 0.67 -10.12 46.24
C LEU A 19 0.03 -10.72 44.98
N ALA A 20 -1.06 -11.48 45.13
CA ALA A 20 -1.81 -12.01 44.00
C ALA A 20 -2.44 -10.90 43.16
N ALA A 21 -3.05 -9.89 43.80
CA ALA A 21 -3.61 -8.74 43.12
C ALA A 21 -2.53 -7.98 42.34
N LEU A 22 -1.36 -7.73 42.96
CA LEU A 22 -0.24 -7.05 42.33
C LEU A 22 0.26 -7.81 41.09
N ALA A 23 0.42 -9.13 41.18
CA ALA A 23 0.85 -9.95 40.06
C ALA A 23 -0.16 -9.88 38.89
N VAL A 24 -1.46 -9.97 39.19
CA VAL A 24 -2.51 -9.82 38.19
C VAL A 24 -2.51 -8.42 37.59
N THR A 25 -2.38 -7.37 38.40
CA THR A 25 -2.30 -5.99 37.93
C THR A 25 -1.12 -5.79 36.99
N ILE A 26 0.06 -6.32 37.32
CA ILE A 26 1.24 -6.24 36.44
C ILE A 26 0.97 -6.97 35.12
N GLY A 27 0.41 -8.18 35.16
CA GLY A 27 0.08 -8.93 33.94
C GLY A 27 -0.92 -8.20 33.05
N VAL A 28 -2.00 -7.67 33.64
CA VAL A 28 -3.00 -6.88 32.92
C VAL A 28 -2.40 -5.58 32.36
N ALA A 29 -1.55 -4.89 33.12
CA ALA A 29 -0.90 -3.66 32.67
C ALA A 29 0.02 -3.92 31.48
N VAL A 30 0.83 -4.99 31.52
CA VAL A 30 1.71 -5.38 30.42
C VAL A 30 0.89 -5.77 29.18
N ALA A 31 -0.14 -6.61 29.34
CA ALA A 31 -1.00 -7.00 28.22
C ALA A 31 -1.69 -5.78 27.58
N THR A 32 -2.22 -4.87 28.39
CA THR A 32 -2.86 -3.62 27.92
C THR A 32 -1.85 -2.73 27.20
N ALA A 33 -0.64 -2.57 27.73
CA ALA A 33 0.41 -1.78 27.08
C ALA A 33 0.82 -2.36 25.72
N MET A 34 0.92 -3.68 25.61
CA MET A 34 1.23 -4.35 24.34
C MET A 34 0.15 -4.12 23.28
N ILE A 35 -1.13 -4.21 23.67
CA ILE A 35 -2.25 -3.93 22.76
C ILE A 35 -2.20 -2.46 22.29
N ALA A 36 -1.98 -1.52 23.22
CA ALA A 36 -1.92 -0.10 22.89
C ALA A 36 -0.79 0.21 21.90
N ILE A 37 0.40 -0.35 22.13
CA ILE A 37 1.56 -0.17 21.23
C ILE A 37 1.28 -0.79 19.85
N ALA A 38 0.71 -1.99 19.80
CA ALA A 38 0.41 -2.65 18.53
C ALA A 38 -0.55 -1.82 17.67
N VAL A 39 -1.57 -1.21 18.29
CA VAL A 39 -2.54 -0.34 17.60
C VAL A 39 -1.87 0.97 17.17
N ASP A 40 -1.15 1.66 18.06
CA ASP A 40 -0.53 2.96 17.76
C ASP A 40 0.52 2.84 16.63
N VAL A 41 1.34 1.78 16.66
CA VAL A 41 2.32 1.51 15.60
C VAL A 41 1.62 1.22 14.28
N GLY A 42 0.56 0.41 14.29
CA GLY A 42 -0.25 0.13 13.10
C GLY A 42 -0.83 1.40 12.48
N ASP A 43 -1.40 2.27 13.30
CA ASP A 43 -1.99 3.53 12.87
C ASP A 43 -0.93 4.49 12.32
N LYS A 44 0.23 4.58 12.98
CA LYS A 44 1.35 5.42 12.54
C LYS A 44 1.89 4.93 11.20
N ILE A 45 2.15 3.63 11.05
CA ILE A 45 2.60 3.06 9.77
C ILE A 45 1.58 3.33 8.67
N ASN A 46 0.30 3.12 8.94
CA ASN A 46 -0.76 3.37 7.95
C ASN A 46 -0.81 4.86 7.54
N ARG A 47 -0.65 5.78 8.50
CA ARG A 47 -0.59 7.21 8.21
C ARG A 47 0.61 7.57 7.33
N GLU A 48 1.79 7.02 7.61
CA GLU A 48 2.98 7.24 6.77
C GLU A 48 2.83 6.60 5.38
N LEU A 49 2.24 5.39 5.30
CA LEU A 49 1.97 4.76 4.00
C LEU A 49 1.00 5.57 3.14
N ARG A 50 -0.02 6.16 3.75
CA ARG A 50 -0.94 7.07 3.04
C ARG A 50 -0.31 8.41 2.70
N SER A 51 0.64 8.91 3.49
CA SER A 51 1.34 10.16 3.20
C SER A 51 2.27 10.06 2.00
N TYR A 52 2.80 8.86 1.68
CA TYR A 52 3.53 8.62 0.43
C TYR A 52 2.68 8.79 -0.84
N GLY A 53 1.34 8.79 -0.72
CA GLY A 53 0.43 8.93 -1.84
C GLY A 53 0.11 7.62 -2.56
N ALA A 54 -0.88 7.66 -3.45
CA ALA A 54 -1.30 6.48 -4.21
C ALA A 54 -0.46 6.31 -5.48
N ASN A 55 -0.04 5.08 -5.76
CA ASN A 55 0.48 4.71 -7.07
C ASN A 55 -0.67 4.54 -8.05
N ILE A 56 -0.53 5.09 -9.26
CA ILE A 56 -1.57 5.05 -10.30
C ILE A 56 -1.01 4.27 -11.49
N VAL A 57 -1.81 3.36 -12.02
CA VAL A 57 -1.52 2.67 -13.29
C VAL A 57 -2.48 3.20 -14.34
N VAL A 58 -1.94 3.69 -15.45
CA VAL A 58 -2.71 4.28 -16.54
C VAL A 58 -2.76 3.29 -17.70
N TYR A 59 -3.95 3.05 -18.22
CA TYR A 59 -4.22 2.18 -19.36
C TYR A 59 -4.94 2.99 -20.46
N PRO A 60 -4.83 2.59 -21.73
CA PRO A 60 -5.67 3.16 -22.79
C PRO A 60 -7.14 2.83 -22.54
N GLU A 61 -8.05 3.68 -23.04
CA GLU A 61 -9.50 3.55 -22.83
C GLU A 61 -10.03 2.19 -23.29
N ASP A 62 -9.54 1.66 -24.40
CA ASP A 62 -9.92 0.34 -24.94
C ASP A 62 -9.53 -0.83 -24.03
N ALA A 63 -8.51 -0.64 -23.17
CA ALA A 63 -8.08 -1.64 -22.19
C ALA A 63 -8.82 -1.51 -20.84
N ALA A 64 -9.63 -0.47 -20.67
CA ALA A 64 -10.42 -0.23 -19.45
C ALA A 64 -11.80 -0.89 -19.47
N LEU A 65 -12.14 -1.65 -20.52
CA LEU A 65 -13.40 -2.40 -20.61
C LEU A 65 -13.41 -3.55 -19.59
N ASP A 66 -14.27 -3.46 -18.59
CA ASP A 66 -14.58 -4.54 -17.65
C ASP A 66 -15.45 -5.58 -18.36
N VAL A 67 -14.83 -6.62 -18.92
CA VAL A 67 -15.54 -7.75 -19.51
C VAL A 67 -15.77 -8.79 -18.42
N ARG A 68 -16.98 -8.79 -17.86
CA ARG A 68 -17.40 -9.81 -16.89
C ARG A 68 -18.05 -10.97 -17.63
N ILE A 69 -17.48 -12.18 -17.52
CA ILE A 69 -18.13 -13.43 -17.92
C ILE A 69 -18.30 -14.28 -16.65
N ASP A 70 -19.55 -14.59 -16.30
CA ASP A 70 -19.95 -15.50 -15.20
C ASP A 70 -19.13 -15.35 -13.89
N ASP A 71 -19.04 -14.13 -13.37
CA ASP A 71 -18.36 -13.76 -12.11
C ASP A 71 -16.82 -13.74 -12.11
N GLN A 72 -16.18 -13.90 -13.28
CA GLN A 72 -14.76 -13.59 -13.43
C GLN A 72 -14.57 -12.21 -14.05
N GLU A 73 -13.83 -11.34 -13.34
CA GLU A 73 -13.29 -10.10 -13.91
C GLU A 73 -12.22 -10.50 -14.93
N ILE A 74 -12.62 -10.61 -16.19
CA ILE A 74 -11.69 -10.76 -17.30
C ILE A 74 -11.37 -9.33 -17.72
N LYS A 75 -10.28 -8.78 -17.17
CA LYS A 75 -9.60 -7.70 -17.88
C LYS A 75 -9.24 -8.29 -19.23
N PRO A 76 -9.83 -7.84 -20.36
CA PRO A 76 -9.29 -8.25 -21.62
C PRO A 76 -7.83 -7.83 -21.53
N ALA A 77 -6.92 -8.79 -21.57
CA ALA A 77 -5.56 -8.49 -21.93
C ALA A 77 -5.73 -7.82 -23.29
N ALA A 78 -5.74 -6.49 -23.32
CA ALA A 78 -5.82 -5.73 -24.55
C ALA A 78 -4.46 -5.93 -25.20
N VAL A 79 -4.25 -7.13 -25.74
CA VAL A 79 -3.07 -7.53 -26.46
C VAL A 79 -3.00 -6.57 -27.64
N GLY A 80 -2.16 -5.56 -27.52
CA GLY A 80 -1.94 -4.55 -28.55
C GLY A 80 -2.55 -3.16 -28.33
N SER A 81 -3.32 -2.91 -27.26
CA SER A 81 -3.71 -1.52 -26.95
C SER A 81 -2.70 -0.91 -25.98
N TYR A 82 -1.88 0.00 -26.50
CA TYR A 82 -0.88 0.75 -25.75
C TYR A 82 -1.17 2.25 -25.84
N LEU A 83 -0.79 2.98 -24.80
CA LEU A 83 -0.75 4.45 -24.87
C LEU A 83 0.31 4.88 -25.89
N LYS A 84 0.03 5.95 -26.64
CA LYS A 84 1.05 6.58 -27.49
C LYS A 84 2.11 7.24 -26.62
N GLU A 85 3.37 7.05 -26.96
CA GLU A 85 4.50 7.64 -26.22
C GLU A 85 4.42 9.18 -26.19
N SER A 86 3.93 9.78 -27.28
CA SER A 86 3.73 11.24 -27.40
C SER A 86 2.77 11.83 -26.38
N ASP A 87 1.87 10.99 -25.84
CA ASP A 87 0.79 11.44 -24.96
C ASP A 87 1.20 11.34 -23.48
N LEU A 88 2.31 10.65 -23.17
CA LEU A 88 2.81 10.49 -21.80
C LEU A 88 3.08 11.82 -21.07
N PRO A 89 3.60 12.90 -21.71
CA PRO A 89 3.73 14.19 -21.04
C PRO A 89 2.40 14.75 -20.52
N ASN A 90 1.25 14.39 -21.12
CA ASN A 90 -0.06 14.86 -20.71
C ASN A 90 -0.46 14.37 -19.30
N ILE A 91 0.25 13.37 -18.75
CA ILE A 91 0.10 12.96 -17.34
C ILE A 91 0.34 14.15 -16.40
N LYS A 92 1.23 15.08 -16.73
CA LYS A 92 1.47 16.31 -15.95
C LYS A 92 0.34 17.35 -16.08
N GLY A 93 -0.57 17.18 -17.04
CA GLY A 93 -1.70 18.07 -17.27
C GLY A 93 -2.95 17.76 -16.44
N VAL A 94 -3.00 16.64 -15.71
CA VAL A 94 -4.15 16.31 -14.85
C VAL A 94 -4.23 17.26 -13.66
N PHE A 95 -5.40 17.35 -13.02
CA PHE A 95 -5.63 18.23 -11.88
C PHE A 95 -4.56 18.13 -10.76
N TRP A 96 -4.04 16.92 -10.53
CA TRP A 96 -2.99 16.64 -9.54
C TRP A 96 -1.56 16.61 -10.12
N GLY A 97 -1.33 17.12 -11.33
CA GLY A 97 -0.06 16.96 -12.06
C GLY A 97 1.18 17.47 -11.32
N HIS A 98 1.04 18.48 -10.47
CA HIS A 98 2.13 18.99 -9.61
C HIS A 98 2.55 18.01 -8.51
N ASN A 99 1.66 17.10 -8.10
CA ASN A 99 1.92 16.07 -7.07
C ASN A 99 2.46 14.76 -7.66
N ILE A 100 2.66 14.69 -8.98
CA ILE A 100 3.24 13.51 -9.63
C ILE A 100 4.77 13.61 -9.52
N LEU A 101 5.34 12.76 -8.67
CA LEU A 101 6.79 12.69 -8.42
C LEU A 101 7.56 12.14 -9.62
N THR A 102 7.09 11.04 -10.21
CA THR A 102 7.69 10.35 -11.36
C THR A 102 6.64 9.45 -12.01
N PHE A 103 6.90 8.98 -13.23
CA PHE A 103 6.19 7.85 -13.81
C PHE A 103 7.19 6.96 -14.56
N ALA A 104 6.77 5.75 -14.95
CA ALA A 104 7.59 4.91 -15.80
C ALA A 104 6.66 4.15 -16.76
N PRO A 105 6.72 4.41 -18.08
CA PRO A 105 5.97 3.61 -19.03
C PRO A 105 6.66 2.25 -19.16
N PHE A 106 5.86 1.20 -19.32
CA PHE A 106 6.35 -0.13 -19.64
C PHE A 106 5.75 -0.57 -20.97
N LEU A 107 6.60 -1.07 -21.86
CA LEU A 107 6.22 -1.62 -23.15
C LEU A 107 6.70 -3.07 -23.19
N GLU A 108 5.75 -4.00 -23.18
CA GLU A 108 6.05 -5.42 -23.30
C GLU A 108 5.86 -5.86 -24.75
N THR A 109 6.88 -6.47 -25.33
CA THR A 109 6.85 -6.98 -26.70
C THR A 109 7.59 -8.31 -26.78
N THR A 110 7.53 -8.98 -27.93
CA THR A 110 8.33 -10.18 -28.21
C THR A 110 9.38 -9.83 -29.24
N ALA A 111 10.64 -10.18 -28.97
CA ALA A 111 11.75 -10.01 -29.89
C ALA A 111 12.30 -11.38 -30.31
N LEU A 112 12.88 -11.46 -31.50
CA LEU A 112 13.61 -12.64 -31.96
C LEU A 112 15.09 -12.46 -31.60
N VAL A 113 15.62 -13.33 -30.72
CA VAL A 113 17.04 -13.37 -30.35
C VAL A 113 17.55 -14.76 -30.63
N ASP A 114 18.57 -14.89 -31.48
CA ASP A 114 19.17 -16.17 -31.89
C ASP A 114 18.13 -17.22 -32.37
N GLY A 115 17.14 -16.76 -33.15
CA GLY A 115 16.06 -17.62 -33.67
C GLY A 115 15.01 -18.04 -32.64
N ARG A 116 15.08 -17.55 -31.40
CA ARG A 116 14.09 -17.79 -30.35
C ARG A 116 13.28 -16.54 -30.07
N GLN A 117 11.97 -16.70 -29.97
CA GLN A 117 11.11 -15.62 -29.47
C GLN A 117 11.31 -15.47 -27.96
N VAL A 118 11.65 -14.25 -27.53
CA VAL A 118 11.83 -13.89 -26.13
C VAL A 118 10.96 -12.67 -25.80
N ARG A 119 10.33 -12.67 -24.63
CA ARG A 119 9.59 -11.50 -24.13
C ARG A 119 10.59 -10.44 -23.68
N VAL A 120 10.40 -9.22 -24.15
CA VAL A 120 11.22 -8.05 -23.84
C VAL A 120 10.32 -6.98 -23.23
N ILE A 121 10.81 -6.35 -22.17
CA ILE A 121 10.11 -5.24 -21.52
C ILE A 121 11.00 -4.01 -21.65
N GLY A 122 10.51 -3.01 -22.37
CA GLY A 122 11.12 -1.69 -22.48
C GLY A 122 10.54 -0.73 -21.44
N THR A 123 11.36 0.18 -20.94
CA THR A 123 10.93 1.26 -20.04
C THR A 123 11.84 2.47 -20.22
N TYR A 124 11.44 3.61 -19.62
CA TYR A 124 12.33 4.76 -19.52
C TYR A 124 13.34 4.57 -18.39
N PHE A 125 14.57 5.02 -18.62
CA PHE A 125 15.61 5.16 -17.61
C PHE A 125 16.04 6.63 -17.58
N ASP A 126 15.82 7.30 -16.44
CA ASP A 126 16.17 8.71 -16.21
C ASP A 126 15.96 9.63 -17.44
N LYS A 127 14.77 9.56 -18.02
CA LYS A 127 14.40 10.29 -19.22
C LYS A 127 13.85 11.66 -18.84
N ARG A 128 14.43 12.72 -19.40
CA ARG A 128 13.90 14.08 -19.29
C ARG A 128 12.83 14.32 -20.35
N ILE A 129 11.68 14.81 -19.93
CA ILE A 129 10.56 15.20 -20.78
C ILE A 129 10.15 16.64 -20.47
N ARG A 130 9.40 17.27 -21.37
CA ARG A 130 8.88 18.62 -21.19
C ARG A 130 7.36 18.64 -21.33
N PHE A 131 6.70 19.37 -20.45
CA PHE A 131 5.27 19.64 -20.52
C PHE A 131 5.05 21.16 -20.34
N GLY A 132 4.60 21.83 -21.40
CA GLY A 132 4.51 23.30 -21.41
C GLY A 132 5.88 23.97 -21.19
N THR A 133 5.99 24.71 -20.09
CA THR A 133 7.23 25.39 -19.66
C THR A 133 8.04 24.58 -18.65
N GLU A 134 7.53 23.45 -18.17
CA GLU A 134 8.19 22.63 -17.14
C GLU A 134 8.98 21.48 -17.76
N ASP A 135 10.22 21.31 -17.28
CA ASP A 135 11.01 20.10 -17.54
C ASP A 135 10.91 19.15 -16.35
N PHE A 136 10.81 17.85 -16.65
CA PHE A 136 10.59 16.80 -15.66
C PHE A 136 11.40 15.55 -15.98
N ASN A 137 12.07 14.98 -14.98
CA ASN A 137 12.76 13.70 -15.11
C ASN A 137 11.83 12.56 -14.70
N THR A 138 11.80 11.50 -15.50
CA THR A 138 10.90 10.36 -15.35
C THR A 138 11.63 9.05 -15.68
N GLY A 139 11.00 7.91 -15.39
CA GLY A 139 11.56 6.59 -15.63
C GLY A 139 12.16 5.92 -14.38
N VAL A 140 12.57 4.67 -14.57
CA VAL A 140 13.13 3.81 -13.52
C VAL A 140 14.55 4.28 -13.18
N ARG A 141 14.83 4.40 -11.88
CA ARG A 141 16.17 4.68 -11.37
C ARG A 141 17.01 3.41 -11.48
N ARG A 142 18.19 3.51 -12.11
CA ARG A 142 19.19 2.44 -12.14
C ARG A 142 19.84 2.24 -10.79
#